data_AF-A0A7W8VDY5-F1
#
_entry.id   AF-A0A7W8VDY5-F1
#
_cell.length_a   1.000
_cell.length_b   1.000
_cell.length_c   1.000
_cell.angle_alpha   90.00
_cell.angle_beta   90.00
_cell.angle_gamma   90.00
#
_symmetry.space_group_name_H-M   'P 1'
#
loop_
_entity.id
_entity.type
_entity.pdbx_description
1 polymer ?
#
loop_
_entity_poly.entity_id
_entity_poly.type
_entity_poly.pdbx_seq_one_letter_code
_entity_poly.pdbx_strand_id
1 'polypeptide(L)'
;MAHRHPSRLNAEHVTHPSARRLLKAELANCTECRASGDAEALRHPDVLDSLLRGFVLKRAAQWRDRHSRYPTALYDLAPPAELRLLSAPTREAARLCVIGSRSGDRVDTTAALDELEAMTAAERRRVLDDIVDALLEGEG
;
A
#
# COMPACT_ATOMS: atom_id res chain seq x y z
N MET A 1 22.20 -17.22 -1.50
CA MET A 1 21.55 -18.24 -0.66
C MET A 1 20.05 -18.21 -0.96
N ALA A 2 19.35 -19.35 -0.92
CA ALA A 2 17.89 -19.35 -1.15
C ALA A 2 17.16 -19.05 0.17
N HIS A 3 16.67 -17.83 0.32
CA HIS A 3 15.86 -17.42 1.47
C HIS A 3 14.48 -18.07 1.37
N ARG A 4 14.00 -18.70 2.45
CA ARG A 4 12.68 -19.35 2.49
C ARG A 4 11.64 -18.35 2.97
N HIS A 5 10.67 -18.03 2.12
CA HIS A 5 9.55 -17.16 2.47
C HIS A 5 8.23 -17.94 2.44
N PRO A 6 7.19 -17.46 3.15
CA PRO A 6 5.87 -18.09 3.14
C PRO A 6 5.33 -18.31 1.72
N SER A 7 4.70 -19.47 1.50
CA SER A 7 4.04 -19.78 0.23
C SER A 7 2.74 -18.99 0.07
N ARG A 8 1.99 -18.80 1.17
CA ARG A 8 0.72 -18.06 1.23
C ARG A 8 0.95 -16.59 1.59
N LEU A 9 0.09 -15.72 1.04
CA LEU A 9 0.03 -14.28 1.27
C LEU A 9 -1.40 -13.84 0.88
N ASN A 10 -2.21 -13.37 1.83
CA ASN A 10 -3.57 -12.90 1.54
C ASN A 10 -3.58 -11.41 1.16
N ALA A 11 -2.81 -11.08 0.12
CA ALA A 11 -2.81 -9.77 -0.54
C ALA A 11 -3.27 -9.94 -1.99
N GLU A 12 -4.54 -10.27 -2.19
CA GLU A 12 -5.11 -10.58 -3.52
C GLU A 12 -5.04 -9.41 -4.50
N HIS A 13 -5.08 -8.19 -3.98
CA HIS A 13 -5.00 -6.96 -4.76
C HIS A 13 -3.57 -6.56 -5.14
N VAL A 14 -2.54 -7.23 -4.57
CA VAL A 14 -1.14 -7.02 -4.93
C VAL A 14 -0.75 -8.04 -5.99
N THR A 15 -0.74 -7.58 -7.24
CA THR A 15 -0.56 -8.43 -8.42
C THR A 15 0.90 -8.52 -8.88
N HIS A 16 1.72 -7.49 -8.60
CA HIS A 16 3.11 -7.47 -9.08
C HIS A 16 3.98 -8.49 -8.32
N PRO A 17 4.70 -9.39 -9.03
CA PRO A 17 5.50 -10.44 -8.38
C PRO A 17 6.54 -9.91 -7.38
N SER A 18 7.21 -8.80 -7.71
CA SER A 18 8.19 -8.18 -6.80
C SER A 18 7.55 -7.59 -5.55
N ALA A 19 6.37 -6.96 -5.69
CA ALA A 19 5.61 -6.45 -4.55
C ALA A 19 5.20 -7.60 -3.61
N ARG A 20 4.74 -8.72 -4.18
CA ARG A 20 4.43 -9.92 -3.40
C ARG A 20 5.67 -10.52 -2.71
N ARG A 21 6.83 -10.52 -3.37
CA ARG A 21 8.09 -10.98 -2.76
C ARG A 21 8.50 -10.10 -1.59
N LEU A 22 8.31 -8.78 -1.70
CA LEU A 22 8.58 -7.83 -0.61
C LEU A 22 7.72 -8.14 0.62
N LEU A 23 6.41 -8.27 0.44
CA LEU A 23 5.49 -8.62 1.53
C LEU A 23 5.85 -9.96 2.20
N LYS A 24 6.25 -10.95 1.39
CA LYS A 24 6.70 -12.24 1.89
C LYS A 24 8.03 -12.18 2.65
N ALA A 25 8.93 -11.28 2.26
CA ALA A 25 10.20 -11.06 2.96
C ALA A 25 9.94 -10.44 4.33
N GLU A 26 9.03 -9.47 4.40
CA GLU A 26 8.60 -8.84 5.66
C GLU A 26 7.95 -9.88 6.59
N LEU A 27 7.01 -10.70 6.11
CA LEU A 27 6.43 -11.80 6.90
C LEU A 27 7.46 -12.82 7.40
N ALA A 28 8.53 -13.04 6.62
CA ALA A 28 9.62 -13.93 7.01
C ALA A 28 10.61 -13.26 7.98
N ASN A 29 10.41 -11.99 8.34
CA ASN A 29 11.38 -11.15 9.06
C ASN A 29 12.78 -11.17 8.42
N CYS A 30 12.85 -11.26 7.08
CA CYS A 30 14.11 -11.36 6.36
C CYS A 30 14.60 -9.96 5.94
N THR A 31 15.44 -9.35 6.77
CA THR A 31 15.94 -7.98 6.60
C THR A 31 16.65 -7.73 5.26
N GLU A 32 17.45 -8.69 4.78
CA GLU A 32 18.13 -8.57 3.48
C GLU A 32 17.14 -8.54 2.31
N CYS A 33 16.17 -9.45 2.31
CA CYS A 33 15.15 -9.51 1.26
C CYS A 33 14.19 -8.32 1.33
N ARG A 34 13.88 -7.83 2.53
CA ARG A 34 13.12 -6.59 2.75
C ARG A 34 13.86 -5.40 2.16
N ALA A 35 15.11 -5.17 2.54
CA ALA A 35 15.91 -4.05 2.05
C ALA A 35 16.07 -4.05 0.52
N SER A 36 16.29 -5.24 -0.08
CA SER A 36 16.35 -5.40 -1.54
C SER A 36 15.01 -5.07 -2.21
N GLY A 37 13.91 -5.60 -1.67
CA GLY A 37 12.57 -5.33 -2.19
C GLY A 37 12.14 -3.86 -2.01
N ASP A 38 12.63 -3.17 -0.98
CA ASP A 38 12.39 -1.74 -0.82
C ASP A 38 13.08 -0.93 -1.89
N ALA A 39 14.35 -1.25 -2.15
CA ALA A 39 15.11 -0.61 -3.20
C ALA A 39 14.47 -0.87 -4.57
N GLU A 40 13.89 -2.06 -4.78
CA GLU A 40 13.11 -2.38 -5.98
C GLU A 40 11.83 -1.54 -6.05
N ALA A 41 10.99 -1.53 -5.00
CA ALA A 41 9.74 -0.79 -4.97
C ALA A 41 9.94 0.72 -5.16
N LEU A 42 10.99 1.30 -4.60
CA LEU A 42 11.29 2.73 -4.72
C LEU A 42 11.90 3.13 -6.08
N ARG A 43 12.44 2.17 -6.84
CA ARG A 43 13.00 2.42 -8.19
C ARG A 43 12.00 2.14 -9.31
N HIS A 44 11.00 1.29 -9.05
CA HIS A 44 10.10 0.76 -10.06
C HIS A 44 8.66 1.17 -9.75
N PRO A 45 8.12 2.19 -10.46
CA PRO A 45 6.78 2.73 -10.19
C PRO A 45 5.65 1.70 -10.30
N ASP A 46 5.79 0.69 -11.14
CA ASP A 46 4.84 -0.43 -11.30
C ASP A 46 4.78 -1.35 -10.07
N VAL A 47 5.92 -1.55 -9.40
CA VAL A 47 5.97 -2.27 -8.12
C VAL A 47 5.26 -1.47 -7.03
N LEU A 48 5.55 -0.16 -6.97
CA LEU A 48 4.94 0.75 -6.00
C LEU A 48 3.44 0.92 -6.23
N ASP A 49 3.00 1.05 -7.49
CA ASP A 49 1.59 1.11 -7.87
C ASP A 49 0.85 -0.15 -7.39
N SER A 50 1.41 -1.33 -7.63
CA SER A 50 0.78 -2.57 -7.17
C SER A 50 0.64 -2.64 -5.65
N LEU A 51 1.59 -2.11 -4.89
CA LEU A 51 1.49 -2.03 -3.42
C LEU A 51 0.46 -0.99 -3.00
N LEU A 52 0.49 0.20 -3.60
CA LEU A 52 -0.41 1.30 -3.29
C LEU A 52 -1.87 0.93 -3.59
N ARG A 53 -2.15 0.33 -4.75
CA ARG A 53 -3.49 -0.17 -5.09
C ARG A 53 -3.96 -1.24 -4.11
N GLY A 54 -3.08 -2.16 -3.73
CA GLY A 54 -3.37 -3.17 -2.72
C GLY A 54 -3.74 -2.54 -1.37
N PHE A 55 -2.96 -1.55 -0.93
CA PHE A 55 -3.21 -0.78 0.28
C PHE A 55 -4.56 -0.07 0.24
N VAL A 56 -4.82 0.68 -0.84
CA VAL A 56 -6.08 1.42 -1.02
C VAL A 56 -7.27 0.48 -0.97
N LEU A 57 -7.19 -0.67 -1.66
CA LEU A 57 -8.30 -1.62 -1.71
C LEU A 57 -8.54 -2.30 -0.36
N LYS A 58 -7.47 -2.73 0.32
CA LYS A 58 -7.59 -3.32 1.66
C LYS A 58 -8.21 -2.34 2.66
N ARG A 59 -7.72 -1.10 2.68
CA ARG A 59 -8.24 -0.05 3.57
C ARG A 59 -9.67 0.37 3.20
N ALA A 60 -9.97 0.53 1.91
CA ALA A 60 -11.33 0.81 1.45
C ALA A 60 -12.30 -0.30 1.87
N ALA A 61 -11.91 -1.56 1.81
CA ALA A 61 -12.74 -2.68 2.24
C ALA A 61 -13.04 -2.63 3.75
N GLN A 62 -12.06 -2.20 4.56
CA GLN A 62 -12.19 -2.06 6.02
C GLN A 62 -13.01 -0.82 6.43
N TRP A 63 -12.84 0.30 5.72
CA TRP A 63 -13.37 1.60 6.14
C TRP A 63 -14.70 1.98 5.51
N ARG A 64 -15.05 1.41 4.34
CA ARG A 64 -16.33 1.70 3.69
C ARG A 64 -17.50 1.26 4.56
N ASP A 65 -18.55 2.06 4.54
CA ASP A 65 -19.82 1.80 5.21
C ASP A 65 -21.00 1.85 4.23
N ARG A 66 -22.23 1.79 4.71
CA ARG A 66 -23.44 1.87 3.87
C ARG A 66 -23.71 3.27 3.30
N HIS A 67 -23.04 4.31 3.81
CA HIS A 67 -23.24 5.71 3.45
C HIS A 67 -22.12 6.28 2.55
N SER A 68 -21.04 5.52 2.36
CA SER A 68 -19.92 5.86 1.50
C SER A 68 -20.39 6.18 0.08
N ARG A 69 -19.96 7.33 -0.44
CA ARG A 69 -20.28 7.82 -1.78
C ARG A 69 -19.06 7.67 -2.69
N TYR A 70 -19.30 7.57 -3.98
CA TYR A 70 -18.24 7.40 -4.99
C TYR A 70 -18.47 8.39 -6.14
N PRO A 71 -17.39 8.94 -6.74
CA PRO A 71 -15.99 8.73 -6.38
C PRO A 71 -15.64 9.37 -5.02
N THR A 72 -14.63 8.82 -4.34
CA THR A 72 -14.12 9.35 -3.06
C THR A 72 -12.63 9.08 -2.91
N ALA A 73 -11.92 9.97 -2.22
CA ALA A 73 -10.54 9.69 -1.82
C ALA A 73 -10.52 8.61 -0.72
N LEU A 74 -9.44 7.83 -0.66
CA LEU A 74 -9.22 6.89 0.45
C LEU A 74 -9.20 7.62 1.80
N TYR A 75 -8.55 8.79 1.83
CA TYR A 75 -8.48 9.63 3.03
C TYR A 75 -9.86 9.95 3.62
N ASP A 76 -10.87 10.19 2.79
CA ASP A 76 -12.22 10.56 3.24
C ASP A 76 -13.02 9.37 3.79
N LEU A 77 -12.62 8.14 3.45
CA LEU A 77 -13.17 6.93 4.06
C LEU A 77 -12.54 6.63 5.42
N ALA A 78 -11.31 7.09 5.65
CA ALA A 78 -10.53 6.69 6.80
C ALA A 78 -11.11 7.22 8.12
N PRO A 79 -11.36 6.36 9.12
CA PRO A 79 -11.71 6.82 10.46
C PRO A 79 -10.61 7.74 11.03
N PRO A 80 -10.96 8.77 11.83
CA PRO A 80 -9.96 9.69 12.38
C PRO A 80 -8.87 9.03 13.22
N ALA A 81 -9.15 7.88 13.85
CA ALA A 81 -8.17 7.11 14.60
C ALA A 81 -7.11 6.47 13.67
N GLU A 82 -7.56 5.87 12.56
CA GLU A 82 -6.69 5.24 11.55
C GLU A 82 -5.76 6.27 10.89
N LEU A 83 -6.28 7.46 10.57
CA LEU A 83 -5.48 8.55 10.02
C LEU A 83 -4.35 9.02 10.95
N ARG A 84 -4.47 8.82 12.27
CA ARG A 84 -3.39 9.19 13.21
C ARG A 84 -2.24 8.19 13.23
N LEU A 85 -2.49 6.96 12.77
CA LEU A 85 -1.47 5.92 12.68
C LEU A 85 -0.62 6.09 11.41
N LEU A 86 -1.21 6.65 10.35
CA LEU A 86 -0.49 6.94 9.12
C LEU A 86 0.46 8.13 9.28
N SER A 87 1.64 8.01 8.69
CA SER A 87 2.56 9.14 8.60
C SER A 87 1.97 10.28 7.75
N ALA A 88 2.47 11.50 7.93
CA ALA A 88 2.05 12.66 7.14
C ALA A 88 2.13 12.43 5.61
N PRO A 89 3.23 11.92 5.03
CA PRO A 89 3.27 11.68 3.59
C PRO A 89 2.28 10.60 3.12
N THR A 90 2.02 9.57 3.94
CA THR A 90 1.04 8.53 3.59
C THR A 90 -0.38 9.08 3.55
N ARG A 91 -0.71 10.00 4.45
CA ARG A 91 -2.00 10.71 4.40
C ARG A 91 -2.16 11.52 3.13
N GLU A 92 -1.10 12.16 2.66
CA GLU A 92 -1.15 12.93 1.40
C GLU A 92 -1.35 12.01 0.20
N ALA A 93 -0.58 10.91 0.11
CA ALA A 93 -0.80 9.90 -0.91
C ALA A 93 -2.23 9.33 -0.87
N ALA A 94 -2.79 9.09 0.32
CA ALA A 94 -4.15 8.60 0.50
C ALA A 94 -5.24 9.59 0.04
N ARG A 95 -4.97 10.91 0.07
CA ARG A 95 -5.90 11.93 -0.48
C ARG A 95 -5.96 11.88 -2.01
N LEU A 96 -4.85 11.51 -2.63
CA LEU A 96 -4.70 11.44 -4.08
C LEU A 96 -5.13 10.09 -4.66
N CYS A 97 -5.34 9.08 -3.83
CA CYS A 97 -5.90 7.79 -4.22
C CYS A 97 -7.42 7.85 -4.29
N VAL A 98 -8.00 7.76 -5.49
CA VAL A 98 -9.45 7.86 -5.72
C VAL A 98 -10.06 6.49 -5.98
N ILE A 99 -11.10 6.17 -5.22
CA ILE A 99 -11.91 4.97 -5.38
C ILE A 99 -13.16 5.34 -6.16
N GLY A 100 -13.32 4.77 -7.35
CA GLY A 100 -14.40 5.09 -8.27
C GLY A 100 -15.68 4.29 -8.06
N SER A 101 -15.64 3.20 -7.30
CA SER A 101 -16.79 2.31 -7.12
C SER A 101 -16.78 1.60 -5.76
N ARG A 102 -17.98 1.20 -5.32
CA ARG A 102 -18.14 0.42 -4.08
C ARG A 102 -17.47 -0.94 -4.14
N SER A 103 -17.44 -1.58 -5.32
CA SER A 103 -16.80 -2.87 -5.56
C SER A 103 -15.29 -2.85 -5.40
N GLY A 104 -14.63 -1.67 -5.48
CA GLY A 104 -13.17 -1.60 -5.45
C GLY A 104 -12.52 -2.10 -6.74
N ASP A 105 -13.25 -2.22 -7.83
CA ASP A 105 -12.69 -2.56 -9.15
C ASP A 105 -12.10 -1.34 -9.87
N ARG A 106 -12.40 -0.13 -9.40
CA ARG A 106 -11.92 1.14 -9.97
C ARG A 106 -11.17 1.93 -8.91
N VAL A 107 -9.84 1.88 -8.98
CA VAL A 107 -8.94 2.69 -8.16
C VAL A 107 -7.96 3.40 -9.08
N ASP A 108 -7.87 4.71 -8.90
CA ASP A 108 -6.90 5.60 -9.52
C ASP A 108 -5.86 6.03 -8.49
N THR A 109 -4.61 5.68 -8.77
CA THR A 109 -3.41 5.95 -7.97
C THR A 109 -2.45 6.91 -8.67
N THR A 110 -2.79 7.39 -9.86
CA THR A 110 -1.85 8.12 -10.74
C THR A 110 -1.31 9.37 -10.05
N ALA A 111 -2.20 10.23 -9.54
CA ALA A 111 -1.81 11.46 -8.84
C ALA A 111 -0.99 11.18 -7.57
N ALA A 112 -1.28 10.08 -6.87
CA ALA A 112 -0.50 9.67 -5.71
C ALA A 112 0.91 9.21 -6.09
N LEU A 113 1.08 8.53 -7.22
CA LEU A 113 2.41 8.14 -7.73
C LEU A 113 3.24 9.36 -8.15
N ASP A 114 2.62 10.34 -8.83
CA ASP A 114 3.29 11.59 -9.20
C ASP A 114 3.77 12.35 -7.94
N GLU A 115 2.93 12.42 -6.91
CA GLU A 115 3.30 13.03 -5.63
C GLU A 115 4.43 12.26 -4.94
N LEU A 116 4.36 10.92 -4.92
CA LEU A 116 5.42 10.09 -4.35
C LEU A 116 6.76 10.28 -5.08
N GLU A 117 6.74 10.50 -6.40
CA GLU A 117 7.96 10.80 -7.16
C GLU A 117 8.60 12.13 -6.73
N ALA A 118 7.76 13.14 -6.44
CA ALA A 118 8.20 14.46 -5.95
C ALA A 118 8.71 14.43 -4.49
N MET A 119 8.31 13.43 -3.71
CA MET A 119 8.75 13.29 -2.31
C MET A 119 10.23 12.95 -2.15
N THR A 120 10.78 13.36 -1.00
CA THR A 120 12.13 12.94 -0.61
C THR A 120 12.21 11.42 -0.44
N ALA A 121 13.42 10.86 -0.55
CA ALA A 121 13.62 9.42 -0.35
C ALA A 121 13.19 8.95 1.05
N ALA A 122 13.32 9.80 2.07
CA ALA A 122 12.90 9.51 3.43
C ALA A 122 11.37 9.47 3.58
N GLU A 123 10.65 10.37 2.89
CA GLU A 123 9.19 10.37 2.90
C GLU A 123 8.63 9.16 2.14
N ARG A 124 9.13 8.88 0.94
CA ARG A 124 8.75 7.67 0.19
C ARG A 124 8.99 6.39 0.98
N ARG A 125 10.10 6.33 1.73
CA ARG A 125 10.38 5.20 2.62
C ARG A 125 9.29 5.02 3.67
N ARG A 126 8.90 6.10 4.35
CA ARG A 126 7.81 6.06 5.34
C ARG A 126 6.48 5.63 4.73
N VAL A 127 6.16 6.11 3.52
CA VAL A 127 4.96 5.67 2.81
C VAL A 127 5.00 4.19 2.50
N LEU A 128 6.14 3.70 2.00
CA LEU A 128 6.32 2.27 1.72
C LEU A 128 6.19 1.41 2.98
N ASP A 129 6.76 1.86 4.11
CA ASP A 129 6.65 1.16 5.40
C ASP A 129 5.19 1.09 5.86
N ASP A 130 4.47 2.22 5.90
CA ASP A 130 3.05 2.26 6.27
C ASP A 130 2.17 1.36 5.36
N ILE A 131 2.45 1.36 4.05
CA ILE A 131 1.75 0.52 3.06
C ILE A 131 1.99 -0.96 3.32
N VAL A 132 3.24 -1.36 3.57
CA VAL A 132 3.60 -2.76 3.81
C VAL A 132 3.01 -3.24 5.12
N ASP A 133 3.10 -2.47 6.20
CA ASP A 133 2.50 -2.80 7.49
C ASP A 133 0.98 -2.97 7.36
N ALA A 134 0.32 -2.03 6.69
CA ALA A 134 -1.11 -2.09 6.45
C ALA A 134 -1.52 -3.31 5.60
N LEU A 135 -0.74 -3.66 4.58
CA LEU A 135 -0.99 -4.83 3.73
C LEU A 135 -0.82 -6.15 4.49
N LEU A 136 0.05 -6.19 5.49
CA LEU A 136 0.30 -7.37 6.32
C LEU A 136 -0.54 -7.43 7.60
N GLU A 137 -1.29 -6.38 7.92
CA GLU A 137 -2.21 -6.39 9.06
C GLU A 137 -3.17 -7.59 9.01
N GLY A 138 -3.12 -8.47 10.01
CA GLY A 138 -3.93 -9.69 10.08
C GLY A 138 -3.31 -10.92 9.39
N GLU A 139 -2.12 -10.81 8.80
CA GLU A 139 -1.31 -11.97 8.37
C GLU A 139 -0.51 -12.48 9.58
N GLY A 140 -1.04 -13.49 10.29
CA GLY A 140 -0.43 -14.09 11.49
C GLY A 140 -1.03 -15.43 11.86
#